data_AF-A0A7S2FVV2-F1
#
_entry.id   AF-A0A7S2FVV2-F1
#
_cell.length_a   1.000
_cell.length_b   1.000
_cell.length_c   1.000
_cell.angle_alpha   90.00
_cell.angle_beta   90.00
_cell.angle_gamma   90.00
#
_symmetry.space_group_name_H-M   'P 1'
#
loop_
_entity.id
_entity.type
_entity.pdbx_description
1 polymer ?
#
loop_
_entity_poly.entity_id
_entity_poly.type
_entity_poly.pdbx_seq_one_letter_code
_entity_poly.pdbx_strand_id
1 'polypeptide(L)'
;VNSDTTSTTKFGSNIPSSKSTDSLLRLRSMEKDRRVNLSQAQVSCERVETLKPTRLIIWAIGAIIAGACCVTAVRAQQKLWSKQDIVALAGPEASFIVPLLVSCGYLSFVFAGTRRMQGRPSSSRWYELMIIYNVSITLCHAVVAVGVASESWVHRFSVIGNPAPRVGGPAHYRLGALVVMHYYTTIFELLDTFFLIARKKLGSSLVLHVMLRVDNVWTWYLACRFCCGGDVYFPVFVGATASALLHLRYTLNLLHIKQAGVVRFVSQVQVEKS
;
A
#
# COMPACT_ATOMS: atom_id res chain seq x y z
N VAL A 1 50.69 67.18 12.19
CA VAL A 1 51.02 67.17 13.63
C VAL A 1 49.78 66.69 14.37
N ASN A 2 49.95 65.64 15.16
CA ASN A 2 49.06 64.90 16.08
C ASN A 2 47.88 65.71 16.66
N SER A 3 46.75 65.13 17.07
CA SER A 3 46.63 63.96 17.97
C SER A 3 45.20 63.38 18.07
N ASP A 4 45.16 62.07 18.29
CA ASP A 4 44.01 61.21 18.62
C ASP A 4 43.23 61.60 19.87
N THR A 5 41.96 61.18 19.92
CA THR A 5 41.29 60.72 21.15
C THR A 5 40.27 59.62 20.83
N THR A 6 40.37 58.54 21.60
CA THR A 6 39.66 57.26 21.56
C THR A 6 38.27 57.33 22.20
N SER A 7 37.27 56.65 21.64
CA SER A 7 36.14 56.09 22.42
C SER A 7 35.39 54.99 21.67
N THR A 8 35.69 53.76 22.10
CA THR A 8 34.86 52.54 22.17
C THR A 8 33.41 52.61 21.67
N THR A 9 33.05 51.77 20.69
CA THR A 9 31.66 51.34 20.45
C THR A 9 31.53 49.81 20.56
N LYS A 10 30.59 49.43 21.43
CA LYS A 10 30.28 48.08 21.89
C LYS A 10 29.84 47.14 20.77
N PHE A 11 30.39 45.93 20.80
CA PHE A 11 29.86 44.74 20.13
C PHE A 11 28.48 44.40 20.73
N GLY A 12 27.40 44.74 20.03
CA GLY A 12 26.04 44.36 20.38
C GLY A 12 25.65 43.08 19.65
N SER A 13 25.79 41.93 20.31
CA SER A 13 25.25 40.65 19.86
C SER A 13 23.71 40.67 19.95
N ASN A 14 23.04 41.03 18.86
CA ASN A 14 21.58 40.87 18.73
C ASN A 14 21.25 39.39 18.53
N ILE A 15 21.08 38.65 19.63
CA ILE A 15 20.50 37.31 19.63
C ILE A 15 18.98 37.47 19.45
N PRO A 16 18.36 36.93 18.38
CA PRO A 16 16.91 37.05 18.19
C PRO A 16 16.17 36.30 19.30
N SER A 17 15.14 36.94 19.87
CA SER A 17 14.32 36.35 20.94
C SER A 17 13.69 35.01 20.51
N SER A 18 13.62 34.03 21.43
CA SER A 18 13.20 32.66 21.10
C SER A 18 11.80 32.57 20.48
N LYS A 19 10.91 33.51 20.83
CA LYS A 19 9.56 33.61 20.26
C LYS A 19 9.58 33.97 18.77
N SER A 20 10.55 34.77 18.30
CA SER A 20 10.69 35.18 16.90
C SER A 20 11.24 34.05 16.04
N THR A 21 12.18 33.27 16.58
CA THR A 21 12.74 32.08 15.92
C THR A 21 11.70 30.96 15.81
N ASP A 22 10.89 30.72 16.85
CA ASP A 22 9.80 29.74 16.80
C ASP A 22 8.71 30.09 15.79
N SER A 23 8.36 31.38 15.69
CA SER A 23 7.36 31.84 14.71
C SER A 23 7.90 31.78 13.28
N LEU A 24 9.18 32.07 13.05
CA LEU A 24 9.83 31.87 11.74
C LEU A 24 9.94 30.39 11.35
N LEU A 25 10.21 29.49 12.31
CA LEU A 25 10.21 28.05 12.09
C LEU A 25 8.82 27.53 11.74
N ARG A 26 7.77 27.99 12.43
CA ARG A 26 6.38 27.67 12.09
C ARG A 26 5.99 28.19 10.70
N LEU A 27 6.38 29.40 10.34
CA LEU A 27 6.11 29.96 9.01
C LEU A 27 6.82 29.15 7.90
N ARG A 28 8.07 28.75 8.10
CA ARG A 28 8.78 27.87 7.15
C ARG A 28 8.15 26.49 7.06
N SER A 29 7.67 25.92 8.16
CA SER A 29 6.93 24.65 8.17
C SER A 29 5.65 24.78 7.36
N MET A 30 4.83 25.80 7.65
CA MET A 30 3.58 26.05 6.94
C MET A 30 3.81 26.33 5.45
N GLU A 31 4.89 27.02 5.09
CA GLU A 31 5.22 27.31 3.70
C GLU A 31 5.72 26.07 2.96
N LYS A 32 6.47 25.19 3.64
CA LYS A 32 6.84 23.86 3.14
C LYS A 32 5.60 23.00 2.91
N ASP A 33 4.68 22.95 3.87
CA ASP A 33 3.42 22.22 3.77
C ASP A 33 2.52 22.78 2.67
N ARG A 34 2.47 24.11 2.53
CA ARG A 34 1.75 24.80 1.47
C ARG A 34 2.33 24.49 0.09
N ARG A 35 3.65 24.45 -0.06
CA ARG A 35 4.33 24.07 -1.31
C ARG A 35 4.11 22.59 -1.65
N VAL A 36 4.13 21.71 -0.65
CA VAL A 36 3.79 20.29 -0.83
C VAL A 36 2.34 20.13 -1.28
N ASN A 37 1.40 20.84 -0.65
CA ASN A 37 -0.02 20.80 -1.01
C ASN A 37 -0.30 21.41 -2.39
N LEU A 38 0.34 22.54 -2.74
CA LEU A 38 0.28 23.15 -4.07
C LEU A 38 0.84 22.22 -5.14
N SER A 39 1.99 21.59 -4.88
CA SER A 39 2.58 20.61 -5.82
C SER A 39 1.68 19.38 -5.99
N GLN A 40 1.04 18.88 -4.92
CA GLN A 40 0.08 17.78 -5.02
C GLN A 40 -1.20 18.17 -5.75
N ALA A 41 -1.69 19.39 -5.54
CA ALA A 41 -2.85 19.93 -6.23
C ALA A 41 -2.57 20.13 -7.73
N GLN A 42 -1.42 20.72 -8.07
CA GLN A 42 -0.99 20.90 -9.47
C GLN A 42 -0.77 19.56 -10.17
N VAL A 43 -0.11 18.59 -9.51
CA VAL A 43 0.10 17.22 -10.02
C VAL A 43 -1.19 16.39 -10.05
N SER A 44 -2.29 16.87 -9.43
CA SER A 44 -3.63 16.29 -9.56
C SER A 44 -4.45 16.98 -10.66
N CYS A 45 -4.27 18.29 -10.87
CA CYS A 45 -4.94 19.08 -11.91
C CYS A 45 -4.39 18.75 -13.31
N GLU A 46 -3.07 18.68 -13.47
CA GLU A 46 -2.39 18.26 -14.73
C GLU A 46 -2.71 16.81 -15.11
N ARG A 47 -3.20 16.01 -14.15
CA ARG A 47 -3.50 14.58 -14.30
C ARG A 47 -4.84 14.32 -14.99
N VAL A 48 -5.77 15.27 -14.96
CA VAL A 48 -7.13 15.12 -15.52
C VAL A 48 -7.14 15.39 -17.03
N GLU A 49 -6.29 16.29 -17.50
CA GLU A 49 -6.26 16.72 -18.90
C GLU A 49 -5.81 15.65 -19.91
N THR A 50 -5.25 14.52 -19.44
CA THR A 50 -4.60 13.54 -20.33
C THR A 50 -5.41 12.27 -20.64
N LEU A 51 -6.49 11.99 -19.91
CA LEU A 51 -7.30 10.78 -20.13
C LEU A 51 -8.47 11.09 -21.07
N LYS A 52 -8.26 10.84 -22.37
CA LYS A 52 -9.34 10.95 -23.37
C LYS A 52 -10.48 9.97 -23.01
N PRO A 53 -11.76 10.42 -23.00
CA PRO A 53 -12.89 9.60 -22.56
C PRO A 53 -13.07 8.31 -23.37
N THR A 54 -12.71 8.31 -24.66
CA THR A 54 -12.76 7.14 -25.55
C THR A 54 -11.78 6.04 -25.14
N ARG A 55 -10.61 6.39 -24.60
CA ARG A 55 -9.61 5.41 -24.16
C ARG A 55 -9.97 4.85 -22.78
N LEU A 56 -10.67 5.64 -21.95
CA LEU A 56 -11.11 5.22 -20.63
C LEU A 56 -12.05 4.02 -20.67
N ILE A 57 -12.98 3.97 -21.63
CA ILE A 57 -13.92 2.85 -21.79
C ILE A 57 -13.18 1.56 -22.14
N ILE A 58 -12.21 1.62 -23.06
CA ILE A 58 -11.39 0.45 -23.45
C ILE A 58 -10.63 -0.09 -22.24
N TRP A 59 -10.01 0.78 -21.45
CA TRP A 59 -9.28 0.37 -20.25
C TRP A 59 -10.19 -0.08 -19.11
N ALA A 60 -11.41 0.45 -18.99
CA ALA A 60 -12.41 -0.03 -18.05
C ALA A 60 -12.88 -1.46 -18.40
N ILE A 61 -13.13 -1.73 -19.67
CA ILE A 61 -13.44 -3.09 -20.15
C ILE A 61 -12.24 -4.02 -19.90
N GLY A 62 -11.02 -3.57 -20.22
CA GLY A 62 -9.79 -4.31 -19.91
C GLY A 62 -9.62 -4.61 -18.42
N ALA A 63 -9.96 -3.66 -17.54
CA ALA A 63 -9.94 -3.82 -16.09
C ALA A 63 -10.96 -4.85 -15.61
N ILE A 64 -12.16 -4.85 -16.17
CA ILE A 64 -13.21 -5.84 -15.85
C ILE A 64 -12.77 -7.24 -16.29
N ILE A 65 -12.23 -7.38 -17.51
CA ILE A 65 -11.75 -8.67 -18.03
C ILE A 65 -10.57 -9.18 -17.21
N ALA A 66 -9.57 -8.33 -16.96
CA ALA A 66 -8.40 -8.68 -16.15
C ALA A 66 -8.82 -9.03 -14.71
N GLY A 67 -9.74 -8.26 -14.13
CA GLY A 67 -10.33 -8.53 -12.83
C GLY A 67 -11.06 -9.87 -12.78
N ALA A 68 -11.92 -10.16 -13.77
CA ALA A 68 -12.63 -11.43 -13.87
C ALA A 68 -11.66 -12.61 -14.03
N CYS A 69 -10.63 -12.47 -14.87
CA CYS A 69 -9.58 -13.47 -15.06
C CYS A 69 -8.78 -13.71 -13.78
N CYS A 70 -8.44 -12.64 -13.06
CA CYS A 70 -7.77 -12.76 -11.76
C CYS A 70 -8.67 -13.49 -10.76
N VAL A 71 -9.95 -13.11 -10.66
CA VAL A 71 -10.92 -13.75 -9.76
C VAL A 71 -11.12 -15.23 -10.09
N THR A 72 -11.21 -15.60 -11.37
CA THR A 72 -11.33 -17.01 -11.77
C THR A 72 -10.06 -17.78 -11.44
N ALA A 73 -8.88 -17.20 -11.68
CA ALA A 73 -7.60 -17.79 -11.31
C ALA A 73 -7.47 -17.97 -9.79
N VAL A 74 -7.81 -16.95 -8.99
CA VAL A 74 -7.83 -17.02 -7.52
C VAL A 74 -8.75 -18.13 -7.04
N ARG A 75 -9.99 -18.21 -7.56
CA ARG A 75 -10.95 -19.24 -7.16
C ARG A 75 -10.53 -20.64 -7.60
N ALA A 76 -9.95 -20.77 -8.79
CA ALA A 76 -9.40 -22.03 -9.27
C ALA A 76 -8.26 -22.51 -8.36
N GLN A 77 -7.34 -21.60 -8.02
CA GLN A 77 -6.23 -21.89 -7.13
C GLN A 77 -6.71 -22.25 -5.72
N GLN A 78 -7.69 -21.52 -5.19
CA GLN A 78 -8.30 -21.81 -3.90
C GLN A 78 -8.92 -23.22 -3.87
N LYS A 79 -9.55 -23.66 -4.97
CA LYS A 79 -10.13 -25.01 -5.09
C LYS A 79 -9.06 -26.11 -5.18
N LEU A 80 -7.90 -25.80 -5.76
CA LEU A 80 -6.75 -26.71 -5.78
C LEU A 80 -6.18 -26.85 -4.37
N TRP A 81 -5.95 -25.72 -3.70
CA TRP A 81 -5.39 -25.66 -2.35
C TRP A 81 -6.32 -26.19 -1.27
N SER A 82 -7.64 -26.08 -1.44
CA SER A 82 -8.59 -26.69 -0.50
C SER A 82 -8.58 -28.21 -0.51
N LYS A 83 -8.01 -28.84 -1.55
CA LYS A 83 -7.88 -30.30 -1.65
C LYS A 83 -6.57 -30.83 -1.06
N GLN A 84 -5.63 -29.94 -0.75
CA GLN A 84 -4.32 -30.28 -0.20
C GLN A 84 -4.29 -29.94 1.29
N ASP A 85 -3.55 -30.71 2.08
CA ASP A 85 -3.39 -30.48 3.52
C ASP A 85 -2.49 -29.24 3.79
N ILE A 86 -2.97 -28.04 3.45
CA ILE A 86 -2.23 -26.79 3.68
C ILE A 86 -2.53 -26.32 5.10
N VAL A 87 -2.00 -27.05 6.09
CA VAL A 87 -1.99 -26.62 7.49
C VAL A 87 -0.89 -25.58 7.74
N ALA A 88 0.09 -25.50 6.84
CA ALA A 88 1.12 -24.47 6.78
C ALA A 88 1.63 -24.40 5.34
N LEU A 89 2.32 -23.31 4.97
CA LEU A 89 3.16 -23.30 3.77
C LEU A 89 4.17 -24.46 3.94
N ALA A 90 3.91 -25.61 3.31
CA ALA A 90 4.64 -26.86 3.53
C ALA A 90 5.45 -27.32 2.29
N GLY A 91 5.41 -26.54 1.21
CA GLY A 91 6.19 -26.76 -0.01
C GLY A 91 7.58 -26.08 0.02
N PRO A 92 8.31 -26.03 -1.11
CA PRO A 92 9.58 -25.29 -1.21
C PRO A 92 9.44 -23.79 -0.84
N GLU A 93 8.24 -23.25 -1.04
CA GLU A 93 7.80 -21.91 -0.63
C GLU A 93 7.86 -21.67 0.90
N ALA A 94 7.89 -22.75 1.69
CA ALA A 94 8.05 -22.69 3.15
C ALA A 94 9.43 -22.19 3.57
N SER A 95 10.41 -22.20 2.66
CA SER A 95 11.78 -21.80 2.93
C SER A 95 11.89 -20.29 3.12
N PHE A 96 12.68 -19.84 4.09
CA PHE A 96 13.00 -18.42 4.29
C PHE A 96 13.67 -17.77 3.07
N ILE A 97 14.16 -18.59 2.14
CA ILE A 97 14.78 -18.18 0.89
C ILE A 97 13.79 -17.43 0.00
N VAL A 98 12.53 -17.86 -0.07
CA VAL A 98 11.53 -17.24 -0.96
C VAL A 98 11.22 -15.79 -0.58
N PRO A 99 10.77 -15.47 0.65
CA PRO A 99 10.52 -14.08 1.04
C PRO A 99 11.79 -13.23 1.00
N LEU A 100 12.97 -13.82 1.25
CA LEU A 100 14.26 -13.15 1.13
C LEU A 100 14.55 -12.76 -0.33
N LEU A 101 14.40 -13.68 -1.28
CA LEU A 101 14.59 -13.42 -2.71
C LEU A 101 13.59 -12.39 -3.23
N VAL A 102 12.32 -12.48 -2.82
CA VAL A 102 11.28 -11.49 -3.16
C VAL A 102 11.66 -10.11 -2.64
N SER A 103 12.10 -10.02 -1.37
CA SER A 103 12.51 -8.75 -0.76
C SER A 103 13.75 -8.16 -1.43
N CYS A 104 14.78 -8.97 -1.70
CA CYS A 104 16.00 -8.53 -2.38
C CYS A 104 15.73 -8.09 -3.81
N GLY A 105 14.91 -8.86 -4.55
CA GLY A 105 14.47 -8.52 -5.90
C GLY A 105 13.67 -7.22 -5.93
N TYR A 106 12.75 -7.04 -4.98
CA TYR A 106 11.97 -5.82 -4.82
C TYR A 106 12.84 -4.60 -4.53
N LEU A 107 13.78 -4.68 -3.57
CA LEU A 107 14.70 -3.58 -3.26
C LEU A 107 15.59 -3.24 -4.46
N SER A 108 16.09 -4.25 -5.16
CA SER A 108 16.89 -4.09 -6.38
C SER A 108 16.08 -3.37 -7.47
N PHE A 109 14.81 -3.75 -7.64
CA PHE A 109 13.88 -3.11 -8.56
C PHE A 109 13.60 -1.64 -8.17
N VAL A 110 13.38 -1.35 -6.89
CA VAL A 110 13.15 0.02 -6.41
C VAL A 110 14.38 0.90 -6.67
N PHE A 111 15.58 0.38 -6.38
CA PHE A 111 16.83 1.08 -6.62
C PHE A 111 17.06 1.34 -8.11
N ALA A 112 16.98 0.30 -8.94
CA ALA A 112 17.16 0.40 -10.38
C ALA A 112 16.10 1.28 -11.04
N GLY A 113 14.83 1.14 -10.62
CA GLY A 113 13.70 1.91 -11.10
C GLY A 113 13.85 3.40 -10.78
N THR A 114 14.23 3.73 -9.53
CA THR A 114 14.45 5.12 -9.11
C THR A 114 15.57 5.76 -9.92
N ARG A 115 16.71 5.07 -10.08
CA ARG A 115 17.86 5.55 -10.85
C ARG A 115 17.52 5.75 -12.34
N ARG A 116 16.79 4.81 -12.94
CA ARG A 116 16.40 4.87 -14.36
C ARG A 116 15.36 5.97 -14.65
N MET A 117 14.53 6.33 -13.68
CA MET A 117 13.48 7.34 -13.82
C MET A 117 13.93 8.77 -13.51
N GLN A 118 15.12 8.98 -12.95
CA GLN A 118 15.67 10.32 -12.67
C GLN A 118 15.72 11.21 -13.92
N GLY A 119 16.06 10.64 -15.09
CA GLY A 119 16.22 11.38 -16.34
C GLY A 119 15.05 11.34 -17.33
N ARG A 120 13.88 10.77 -16.99
CA ARG A 120 12.78 10.55 -17.95
C ARG A 120 11.50 11.27 -17.54
N PRO A 121 10.70 11.86 -18.46
CA PRO A 121 9.39 12.43 -18.11
C PRO A 121 8.38 11.35 -17.70
N SER A 122 7.43 11.69 -16.82
CA SER A 122 6.35 10.77 -16.43
C SER A 122 5.34 10.66 -17.59
N SER A 123 5.04 9.45 -18.04
CA SER A 123 4.08 9.20 -19.12
C SER A 123 2.65 9.08 -18.59
N SER A 124 1.67 9.63 -19.34
CA SER A 124 0.24 9.49 -19.03
C SER A 124 -0.24 8.01 -19.08
N ARG A 125 0.42 7.15 -19.88
CA ARG A 125 0.07 5.72 -20.01
C ARG A 125 0.12 4.94 -18.69
N TRP A 126 0.94 5.38 -17.73
CA TRP A 126 1.03 4.72 -16.43
C TRP A 126 -0.26 4.82 -15.62
N TYR A 127 -1.02 5.91 -15.79
CA TYR A 127 -2.30 6.10 -15.08
C TYR A 127 -3.37 5.15 -15.60
N GLU A 128 -3.40 4.88 -16.91
CA GLU A 128 -4.32 3.94 -17.54
C GLU A 128 -4.08 2.50 -17.04
N LEU A 129 -2.80 2.07 -17.02
CA LEU A 129 -2.43 0.75 -16.49
C LEU A 129 -2.71 0.61 -14.99
N MET A 130 -2.53 1.69 -14.22
CA MET A 130 -2.80 1.69 -12.78
C MET A 130 -4.29 1.46 -12.47
N ILE A 131 -5.21 1.93 -13.32
CA ILE A 131 -6.65 1.66 -13.16
C ILE A 131 -6.93 0.16 -13.26
N ILE A 132 -6.42 -0.52 -14.29
CA ILE A 132 -6.59 -1.96 -14.49
C ILE A 132 -6.04 -2.71 -13.28
N TYR A 133 -4.80 -2.39 -12.91
CA TYR A 133 -4.11 -3.03 -11.80
C TYR A 133 -4.88 -2.86 -10.48
N ASN A 134 -5.28 -1.62 -10.15
CA ASN A 134 -6.00 -1.35 -8.90
C ASN A 134 -7.35 -2.07 -8.84
N VAL A 135 -8.08 -2.16 -9.96
CA VAL A 135 -9.35 -2.92 -10.02
C VAL A 135 -9.09 -4.41 -9.85
N SER A 136 -8.10 -4.97 -10.54
CA SER A 136 -7.73 -6.39 -10.40
C SER A 136 -7.35 -6.74 -8.97
N ILE A 137 -6.49 -5.96 -8.33
CA ILE A 137 -6.04 -6.24 -6.97
C ILE A 137 -7.16 -6.03 -5.94
N THR A 138 -8.02 -5.03 -6.14
CA THR A 138 -9.24 -4.82 -5.33
C THR A 138 -10.13 -6.07 -5.35
N LEU A 139 -10.37 -6.63 -6.54
CA LEU A 139 -11.19 -7.82 -6.70
C LEU A 139 -10.54 -9.06 -6.07
N CYS A 140 -9.23 -9.24 -6.22
CA CYS A 140 -8.50 -10.32 -5.55
C CYS A 140 -8.65 -10.26 -4.02
N HIS A 141 -8.43 -9.08 -3.43
CA HIS A 141 -8.58 -8.88 -1.98
C HIS A 141 -10.03 -9.02 -1.51
N ALA A 142 -11.00 -8.59 -2.31
CA ALA A 142 -12.43 -8.77 -2.01
C ALA A 142 -12.81 -10.26 -1.99
N VAL A 143 -12.29 -11.07 -2.91
CA VAL A 143 -12.51 -12.54 -2.91
C VAL A 143 -11.95 -13.17 -1.64
N VAL A 144 -10.73 -12.78 -1.23
CA VAL A 144 -10.11 -13.27 0.01
C VAL A 144 -10.94 -12.84 1.22
N ALA A 145 -11.35 -11.58 1.31
CA ALA A 145 -12.15 -11.07 2.43
C ALA A 145 -13.51 -11.78 2.55
N VAL A 146 -14.22 -11.97 1.44
CA VAL A 146 -15.50 -12.72 1.41
C VAL A 146 -15.27 -14.19 1.76
N GLY A 147 -14.20 -14.80 1.26
CA GLY A 147 -13.84 -16.19 1.58
C GLY A 147 -13.62 -16.37 3.08
N VAL A 148 -12.79 -15.53 3.70
CA VAL A 148 -12.49 -15.60 5.14
C VAL A 148 -13.72 -15.30 5.99
N ALA A 149 -14.54 -14.32 5.60
CA ALA A 149 -15.80 -14.03 6.27
C ALA A 149 -16.75 -15.24 6.23
N SER A 150 -16.87 -15.90 5.07
CA SER A 150 -17.69 -17.10 4.92
C SER A 150 -17.18 -18.26 5.78
N GLU A 151 -15.88 -18.52 5.82
CA GLU A 151 -15.31 -19.56 6.69
C GLU A 151 -15.56 -19.25 8.17
N SER A 152 -15.38 -17.99 8.57
CA SER A 152 -15.61 -17.57 9.96
C SER A 152 -17.05 -17.75 10.41
N TRP A 153 -18.01 -17.51 9.50
CA TRP A 153 -19.43 -17.70 9.76
C TRP A 153 -19.81 -19.18 9.87
N VAL A 154 -19.30 -20.01 8.96
CA VAL A 154 -19.55 -21.47 8.95
C VAL A 154 -18.98 -22.14 10.20
N HIS A 155 -17.80 -21.72 10.64
CA HIS A 155 -17.12 -22.29 11.81
C HIS A 155 -17.47 -21.59 13.14
N ARG A 156 -18.35 -20.58 13.11
CA ARG A 156 -18.77 -19.79 14.27
C ARG A 156 -17.58 -19.30 15.12
N PHE A 157 -16.56 -18.77 14.44
CA PHE A 157 -15.39 -18.25 15.14
C PHE A 157 -15.75 -17.06 16.03
N SER A 158 -15.20 -17.07 17.23
CA SER A 158 -15.21 -15.91 18.13
C SER A 158 -14.11 -14.93 17.73
N VAL A 159 -14.14 -13.69 18.22
CA VAL A 159 -13.08 -12.71 17.85
C VAL A 159 -11.70 -13.12 18.36
N ILE A 160 -11.65 -13.85 19.48
CA ILE A 160 -10.41 -14.30 20.15
C ILE A 160 -10.63 -15.74 20.64
N GLY A 161 -9.56 -16.53 20.70
CA GLY A 161 -9.56 -17.82 21.37
C GLY A 161 -10.09 -18.95 20.50
N ASN A 162 -10.03 -18.80 19.18
CA ASN A 162 -10.34 -19.89 18.28
C ASN A 162 -9.22 -20.93 18.33
N PRO A 163 -9.58 -22.22 18.36
CA PRO A 163 -8.59 -23.28 18.42
C PRO A 163 -7.64 -23.20 17.22
N ALA A 164 -6.34 -23.22 17.52
CA ALA A 164 -5.31 -23.43 16.51
C ALA A 164 -5.57 -24.76 15.78
N PRO A 165 -5.21 -24.88 14.49
CA PRO A 165 -5.53 -26.08 13.71
C PRO A 165 -4.97 -27.33 14.40
N ARG A 166 -5.85 -28.30 14.71
CA ARG A 166 -5.43 -29.69 14.88
C ARG A 166 -5.32 -30.29 13.48
N VAL A 167 -4.18 -30.92 13.20
CA VAL A 167 -3.94 -31.65 11.94
C VAL A 167 -5.11 -32.62 11.71
N GLY A 168 -5.80 -32.53 10.57
CA GLY A 168 -6.85 -33.50 10.17
C GLY A 168 -8.28 -32.97 9.95
N GLY A 169 -8.59 -31.68 10.19
CA GLY A 169 -9.97 -31.16 10.06
C GLY A 169 -10.27 -30.46 8.72
N PRO A 170 -11.33 -30.82 7.98
CA PRO A 170 -11.66 -30.25 6.66
C PRO A 170 -11.95 -28.73 6.68
N ALA A 171 -12.43 -28.22 7.81
CA ALA A 171 -12.62 -26.81 8.12
C ALA A 171 -11.32 -25.98 8.04
N HIS A 172 -10.22 -26.55 8.51
CA HIS A 172 -8.98 -25.84 8.72
C HIS A 172 -8.19 -25.65 7.41
N TYR A 173 -8.38 -26.55 6.43
CA TYR A 173 -7.70 -26.47 5.14
C TYR A 173 -8.16 -25.30 4.28
N ARG A 174 -9.45 -24.95 4.33
CA ARG A 174 -10.01 -23.84 3.55
C ARG A 174 -9.53 -22.49 4.06
N LEU A 175 -9.50 -22.31 5.38
CA LEU A 175 -8.97 -21.10 5.99
C LEU A 175 -7.46 -20.96 5.72
N GLY A 176 -6.68 -22.03 5.90
CA GLY A 176 -5.24 -22.03 5.58
C GLY A 176 -4.96 -21.63 4.13
N ALA A 177 -5.73 -22.17 3.17
CA ALA A 177 -5.64 -21.78 1.77
C ALA A 177 -5.94 -20.28 1.53
N LEU A 178 -6.89 -19.70 2.25
CA LEU A 178 -7.22 -18.28 2.17
C LEU A 178 -6.11 -17.39 2.75
N VAL A 179 -5.47 -17.81 3.84
CA VAL A 179 -4.31 -17.11 4.43
C VAL A 179 -3.14 -17.11 3.44
N VAL A 180 -2.84 -18.26 2.84
CA VAL A 180 -1.81 -18.38 1.81
C VAL A 180 -2.16 -17.53 0.58
N MET A 181 -3.43 -17.52 0.17
CA MET A 181 -3.90 -16.65 -0.91
C MET A 181 -3.68 -15.17 -0.56
N HIS A 182 -3.94 -14.76 0.68
CA HIS A 182 -3.69 -13.39 1.15
C HIS A 182 -2.22 -13.00 1.05
N TYR A 183 -1.32 -13.92 1.42
CA TYR A 183 0.12 -13.74 1.26
C TYR A 183 0.50 -13.48 -0.20
N TYR A 184 0.04 -14.32 -1.13
CA TYR A 184 0.31 -14.10 -2.56
C TYR A 184 -0.28 -12.80 -3.10
N THR A 185 -1.51 -12.43 -2.71
CA THR A 185 -2.08 -11.13 -3.10
C THR A 185 -1.24 -9.97 -2.60
N THR A 186 -0.68 -10.07 -1.39
CA THR A 186 0.21 -9.05 -0.82
C THR A 186 1.52 -8.93 -1.60
N ILE A 187 2.06 -10.02 -2.16
CA ILE A 187 3.21 -9.95 -3.07
C ILE A 187 2.87 -9.15 -4.34
N PHE A 188 1.66 -9.32 -4.90
CA PHE A 188 1.23 -8.52 -6.04
C PHE A 188 1.08 -7.03 -5.71
N GLU A 189 0.80 -6.67 -4.44
CA GLU A 189 0.78 -5.27 -3.99
C GLU A 189 2.16 -4.59 -4.04
N LEU A 190 3.26 -5.35 -4.16
CA LEU A 190 4.61 -4.77 -4.35
C LEU A 190 4.71 -3.96 -5.67
N LEU A 191 3.86 -4.26 -6.66
CA LEU A 191 3.78 -3.50 -7.91
C LEU A 191 3.29 -2.06 -7.70
N ASP A 192 2.66 -1.71 -6.58
CA ASP A 192 2.32 -0.31 -6.26
C ASP A 192 3.54 0.60 -6.29
N THR A 193 4.69 0.06 -5.85
CA THR A 193 5.93 0.82 -5.78
C THR A 193 6.44 1.16 -7.17
N PHE A 194 6.19 0.31 -8.16
CA PHE A 194 6.45 0.63 -9.56
C PHE A 194 5.68 1.87 -9.99
N PHE A 195 4.38 1.94 -9.69
CA PHE A 195 3.56 3.10 -10.05
C PHE A 195 3.96 4.37 -9.28
N LEU A 196 4.41 4.26 -8.04
CA LEU A 196 4.97 5.39 -7.29
C LEU A 196 6.25 5.94 -7.93
N ILE A 197 7.17 5.06 -8.33
CA ILE A 197 8.41 5.41 -9.02
C ILE A 197 8.10 6.00 -10.40
N ALA A 198 7.19 5.37 -11.18
CA ALA A 198 6.78 5.82 -12.50
C ALA A 198 6.18 7.23 -12.47
N ARG A 199 5.45 7.56 -11.39
CA ARG A 199 4.85 8.88 -11.15
C ARG A 199 5.79 9.90 -10.52
N LYS A 200 7.07 9.55 -10.33
CA LYS A 200 8.09 10.39 -9.69
C LYS A 200 7.71 10.88 -8.29
N LYS A 201 6.89 10.13 -7.56
CA LYS A 201 6.55 10.47 -6.16
C LYS A 201 7.65 9.97 -5.22
N LEU A 202 8.85 10.53 -5.39
CA LEU A 202 10.07 10.18 -4.67
C LEU A 202 10.16 10.97 -3.35
N GLY A 203 10.92 10.47 -2.38
CA GLY A 203 11.12 11.09 -1.06
C GLY A 203 10.51 10.26 0.08
N SER A 204 10.07 10.93 1.15
CA SER A 204 9.60 10.27 2.38
C SER A 204 8.44 9.29 2.16
N SER A 205 7.54 9.57 1.21
CA SER A 205 6.43 8.66 0.90
C SER A 205 6.88 7.34 0.26
N LEU A 206 7.94 7.36 -0.55
CA LEU A 206 8.48 6.14 -1.15
C LEU A 206 9.18 5.30 -0.09
N VAL A 207 9.97 5.92 0.78
CA VAL A 207 10.68 5.22 1.87
C VAL A 207 9.68 4.52 2.80
N LEU A 208 8.67 5.26 3.28
CA LEU A 208 7.65 4.69 4.16
C LEU A 208 6.89 3.54 3.47
N HIS A 209 6.51 3.73 2.21
CA HIS A 209 5.79 2.69 1.45
C HIS A 209 6.63 1.43 1.29
N VAL A 210 7.90 1.55 0.91
CA VAL A 210 8.82 0.41 0.74
C VAL A 210 8.99 -0.35 2.04
N MET A 211 9.18 0.35 3.17
CA MET A 211 9.35 -0.29 4.47
C MET A 211 8.10 -1.07 4.89
N LEU A 212 6.92 -0.47 4.77
CA LEU A 212 5.65 -1.13 5.09
C LEU A 212 5.36 -2.33 4.17
N ARG A 213 5.71 -2.23 2.88
CA ARG A 213 5.52 -3.30 1.91
C ARG A 213 6.42 -4.51 2.19
N VAL A 214 7.69 -4.26 2.55
CA VAL A 214 8.62 -5.33 2.94
C VAL A 214 8.16 -5.99 4.25
N ASP A 215 7.77 -5.19 5.24
CA ASP A 215 7.25 -5.70 6.51
C ASP A 215 6.03 -6.62 6.32
N ASN A 216 5.07 -6.20 5.47
CA ASN A 216 3.91 -7.02 5.15
C ASN A 216 4.30 -8.39 4.56
N VAL A 217 5.27 -8.44 3.63
CA VAL A 217 5.73 -9.71 3.04
C VAL A 217 6.27 -10.65 4.13
N TRP A 218 7.10 -10.14 5.04
CA TRP A 218 7.67 -10.96 6.11
C TRP A 218 6.62 -11.39 7.15
N THR A 219 5.77 -10.45 7.59
CA THR A 219 4.71 -10.72 8.56
C THR A 219 3.75 -11.80 8.06
N TRP A 220 3.30 -11.71 6.80
CA TRP A 220 2.39 -12.71 6.24
C TRP A 220 3.07 -14.03 5.91
N TYR A 221 4.34 -14.04 5.55
CA TYR A 221 5.12 -15.27 5.43
C TYR A 221 5.21 -16.01 6.78
N LEU A 222 5.55 -15.30 7.87
CA LEU A 222 5.60 -15.86 9.21
C LEU A 222 4.22 -16.36 9.66
N ALA A 223 3.15 -15.60 9.38
CA ALA A 223 1.78 -16.02 9.66
C ALA A 223 1.42 -17.32 8.92
N CYS A 224 1.80 -17.45 7.64
CA CYS A 224 1.59 -18.67 6.86
C CYS A 224 2.39 -19.87 7.36
N ARG A 225 3.54 -19.63 8.00
CA ARG A 225 4.46 -20.68 8.45
C ARG A 225 4.15 -21.18 9.86
N PHE A 226 3.74 -20.29 10.75
CA PHE A 226 3.59 -20.57 12.19
C PHE A 226 2.14 -20.48 12.68
N CYS A 227 1.29 -19.68 12.05
CA CYS A 227 -0.04 -19.33 12.56
C CYS A 227 -1.15 -19.57 11.52
N CYS A 228 -1.04 -20.60 10.68
CA CYS A 228 -1.99 -20.87 9.60
C CYS A 228 -3.35 -21.40 10.12
N GLY A 229 -4.18 -20.53 10.67
CA GLY A 229 -5.57 -20.80 11.04
C GLY A 229 -5.97 -20.29 12.42
N GLY A 230 -7.18 -20.65 12.87
CA GLY A 230 -7.75 -20.14 14.12
C GLY A 230 -7.91 -18.62 14.06
N ASP A 231 -7.34 -17.91 15.05
CA ASP A 231 -7.44 -16.45 15.23
C ASP A 231 -6.83 -15.62 14.08
N VAL A 232 -5.98 -16.20 13.23
CA VAL A 232 -5.42 -15.51 12.06
C VAL A 232 -6.48 -15.07 11.04
N TYR A 233 -7.69 -15.63 11.09
CA TYR A 233 -8.79 -15.20 10.22
C TYR A 233 -9.09 -13.70 10.34
N PHE A 234 -9.02 -13.15 11.56
CA PHE A 234 -9.38 -11.76 11.83
C PHE A 234 -8.39 -10.74 11.21
N PRO A 235 -7.07 -10.83 11.45
CA PRO A 235 -6.13 -9.92 10.80
C PRO A 235 -6.13 -10.07 9.28
N VAL A 236 -6.33 -11.28 8.74
CA VAL A 236 -6.45 -11.48 7.28
C VAL A 236 -7.70 -10.80 6.72
N PHE A 237 -8.85 -10.94 7.39
CA PHE A 237 -10.09 -10.28 6.98
C PHE A 237 -9.95 -8.76 6.97
N VAL A 238 -9.41 -8.18 8.05
CA VAL A 238 -9.21 -6.73 8.16
C VAL A 238 -8.18 -6.24 7.15
N GLY A 239 -7.06 -6.94 7.00
CA GLY A 239 -6.01 -6.61 6.04
C GLY A 239 -6.52 -6.65 4.61
N ALA A 240 -7.18 -7.74 4.21
CA ALA A 240 -7.75 -7.87 2.88
C ALA A 240 -8.84 -6.81 2.59
N THR A 241 -9.71 -6.53 3.56
CA THR A 241 -10.74 -5.49 3.40
C THR A 241 -10.13 -4.10 3.29
N ALA A 242 -9.15 -3.76 4.13
CA ALA A 242 -8.45 -2.49 4.07
C ALA A 242 -7.71 -2.31 2.74
N SER A 243 -7.00 -3.33 2.27
CA SER A 243 -6.35 -3.34 0.95
C SER A 243 -7.35 -3.16 -0.18
N ALA A 244 -8.47 -3.88 -0.17
CA ALA A 244 -9.52 -3.71 -1.19
C ALA A 244 -10.06 -2.26 -1.20
N LEU A 245 -10.38 -1.70 -0.05
CA LEU A 245 -10.88 -0.32 0.06
C LEU A 245 -9.84 0.73 -0.36
N LEU A 246 -8.56 0.52 -0.03
CA LEU A 246 -7.48 1.42 -0.39
C LEU A 246 -7.30 1.50 -1.92
N HIS A 247 -7.22 0.35 -2.59
CA HIS A 247 -7.07 0.30 -4.05
C HIS A 247 -8.33 0.77 -4.76
N LEU A 248 -9.51 0.46 -4.22
CA LEU A 248 -10.78 0.99 -4.71
C LEU A 248 -10.78 2.52 -4.65
N ARG A 249 -10.39 3.10 -3.50
CA ARG A 249 -10.25 4.56 -3.33
C ARG A 249 -9.24 5.14 -4.34
N TYR A 250 -8.12 4.47 -4.60
CA TYR A 250 -7.16 4.94 -5.60
C TYR A 250 -7.74 4.93 -7.01
N THR A 251 -8.48 3.88 -7.41
CA THR A 251 -9.21 3.84 -8.68
C THR A 251 -10.22 4.97 -8.79
N LEU A 252 -11.01 5.21 -7.74
CA LEU A 252 -12.06 6.22 -7.72
C LEU A 252 -11.48 7.64 -7.80
N ASN A 253 -10.34 7.88 -7.13
CA ASN A 253 -9.59 9.12 -7.25
C ASN A 253 -9.04 9.34 -8.67
N LEU A 254 -8.68 8.28 -9.41
CA LEU A 254 -8.23 8.41 -10.80
C LEU A 254 -9.39 8.71 -11.76
N LEU A 255 -10.58 8.20 -11.47
CA LEU A 255 -11.77 8.37 -12.30
C LEU A 255 -12.54 9.68 -12.04
N HIS A 256 -12.10 10.52 -11.08
CA HIS A 256 -12.80 11.76 -10.66
C HIS A 256 -14.29 11.59 -10.35
N ILE A 257 -14.71 10.39 -9.95
CA ILE A 257 -16.05 10.22 -9.39
C ILE A 257 -16.05 11.01 -8.08
N LYS A 258 -16.85 12.09 -7.99
CA LYS A 258 -16.94 12.92 -6.78
C LYS A 258 -17.31 12.06 -5.58
N GLN A 259 -16.32 11.69 -4.77
CA GLN A 259 -16.53 10.85 -3.60
C GLN A 259 -16.44 11.68 -2.32
N ALA A 260 -17.54 12.34 -1.98
CA ALA A 260 -17.64 13.05 -0.71
C ALA A 260 -17.72 12.10 0.50
N GLY A 261 -18.24 10.88 0.32
CA GLY A 261 -18.48 9.92 1.42
C GLY A 261 -17.32 9.00 1.75
N VAL A 262 -16.78 8.27 0.77
CA VAL A 262 -15.76 7.21 0.98
C VAL A 262 -14.41 7.79 1.43
N VAL A 263 -14.04 8.97 0.91
CA VAL A 263 -12.80 9.66 1.29
C VAL A 263 -12.83 10.06 2.76
N ARG A 264 -13.98 10.53 3.29
CA ARG A 264 -14.12 10.89 4.71
C ARG A 264 -13.97 9.68 5.62
N PHE A 265 -14.62 8.56 5.29
CA PHE A 265 -14.56 7.34 6.09
C PHE A 265 -13.13 6.77 6.22
N VAL A 266 -12.42 6.62 5.10
CA VAL A 266 -11.05 6.07 5.12
C VAL A 266 -10.07 7.01 5.82
N SER A 267 -10.26 8.33 5.70
CA SER A 267 -9.40 9.31 6.39
C SER A 267 -9.57 9.25 7.91
N GLN A 268 -10.77 9.00 8.41
CA GLN A 268 -11.01 8.85 9.84
C GLN A 268 -10.36 7.58 10.40
N VAL A 269 -10.44 6.47 9.66
CA VAL A 269 -9.80 5.20 10.06
C VAL A 269 -8.27 5.29 10.08
N GLN A 270 -7.65 6.14 9.25
CA GLN A 270 -6.20 6.33 9.23
C GLN A 270 -5.70 7.29 10.32
N VAL A 271 -6.47 8.31 10.69
CA VAL A 271 -6.12 9.25 11.77
C VAL A 271 -6.26 8.60 13.15
N GLU A 272 -7.18 7.67 13.33
CA GLU A 272 -7.36 6.94 14.58
C GLU A 272 -6.23 5.94 14.89
N LYS A 273 -5.36 5.66 13.91
CA LYS A 273 -4.20 4.77 14.05
C LYS A 273 -2.86 5.48 14.30
N SER A 274 -2.82 6.81 14.34
CA SER A 274 -1.61 7.62 14.65
C SER A 274 -1.70 8.26 16.02
#